data_AF-A0A5K1A772-F1
#
_entry.id   AF-A0A5K1A772-F1
#
_cell.length_a   1.000
_cell.length_b   1.000
_cell.length_c   1.000
_cell.angle_alpha   90.00
_cell.angle_beta   90.00
_cell.angle_gamma   90.00
#
_symmetry.space_group_name_H-M   'P 1'
#
loop_
_entity.id
_entity.type
_entity.pdbx_description
1 polymer ?
#
loop_
_entity_poly.entity_id
_entity_poly.type
_entity_poly.pdbx_seq_one_letter_code
_entity_poly.pdbx_strand_id
1 'polypeptide(L)' 'SGEPPLLLAASVHCAAREAIKAARSDLRAYSNSEAPSPVFRMDTPATMDYIKELCGLDNVERYLRSLISRS' A
#
# COMPACT_ATOMS: atom_id res chain seq x y z
N SER A 1 30.34 -7.32 13.43
CA SER A 1 29.11 -7.94 12.94
C SER A 1 28.74 -7.23 11.64
N GLY A 2 29.29 -7.70 10.52
CA GLY A 2 28.95 -7.17 9.21
C GLY A 2 27.66 -7.84 8.78
N GLU A 3 26.53 -7.17 8.96
CA GLU A 3 25.30 -7.65 8.35
C GLU A 3 25.46 -7.47 6.83
N PRO A 4 25.49 -8.57 6.05
CA PRO A 4 25.70 -8.47 4.61
C PRO A 4 24.61 -7.55 4.01
N PRO A 5 24.91 -6.74 2.98
CA PRO A 5 23.99 -5.74 2.40
C PRO A 5 22.57 -6.24 2.08
N LEU A 6 22.43 -7.55 1.87
CA LEU A 6 21.16 -8.24 1.63
C LEU A 6 20.23 -8.25 2.85
N LEU A 7 20.75 -8.32 4.07
CA LEU A 7 19.93 -8.28 5.29
C LEU A 7 19.31 -6.89 5.51
N LEU A 8 20.07 -5.84 5.19
CA LEU A 8 19.58 -4.46 5.24
C LEU A 8 18.52 -4.19 4.17
N ALA A 9 18.65 -4.78 2.97
CA ALA A 9 17.60 -4.69 1.96
C ALA A 9 16.31 -5.40 2.39
N ALA A 10 16.43 -6.55 3.05
CA ALA A 10 15.27 -7.29 3.56
C ALA A 10 14.53 -6.52 4.67
N SER A 11 15.25 -5.80 5.56
CA SER A 11 14.61 -5.01 6.62
C SER A 11 13.78 -3.85 6.07
N VAL A 12 14.26 -3.16 5.04
CA VAL A 12 13.51 -2.11 4.32
C VAL A 12 12.24 -2.68 3.69
N HIS A 13 12.34 -3.85 3.03
CA HIS A 13 11.18 -4.54 2.46
C HIS A 13 10.13 -4.93 3.52
N CYS A 14 10.58 -5.45 4.66
CA CYS A 14 9.68 -5.76 5.78
C CYS A 14 9.02 -4.49 6.35
N ALA A 15 9.78 -3.41 6.52
CA ALA A 15 9.25 -2.13 7.00
C ALA A 15 8.18 -1.57 6.05
N ALA A 16 8.41 -1.62 4.73
CA ALA A 16 7.42 -1.21 3.74
C ALA A 16 6.15 -2.08 3.80
N ARG A 17 6.29 -3.40 3.99
CA ARG A 17 5.15 -4.31 4.16
C ARG A 17 4.29 -3.94 5.38
N GLU A 18 4.91 -3.73 6.54
CA GLU A 18 4.17 -3.36 7.74
C GLU A 18 3.52 -1.97 7.61
N ALA A 19 4.17 -1.01 6.95
CA ALA A 19 3.58 0.29 6.66
C ALA A 19 2.32 0.20 5.78
N ILE A 20 2.37 -0.60 4.70
CA ILE A 20 1.20 -0.85 3.84
C ILE A 20 0.06 -1.52 4.63
N LYS A 21 0.40 -2.51 5.47
CA LYS A 21 -0.59 -3.22 6.30
C LYS A 21 -1.31 -2.25 7.25
N ALA A 22 -0.57 -1.35 7.89
CA ALA A 22 -1.14 -0.30 8.74
C ALA A 22 -2.07 0.63 7.94
N ALA A 23 -1.62 1.14 6.79
CA ALA A 23 -2.42 2.00 5.93
C ALA A 23 -3.76 1.35 5.51
N ARG A 24 -3.75 0.06 5.16
CA ARG A 24 -4.97 -0.70 4.85
C ARG A 24 -5.89 -0.85 6.06
N SER A 25 -5.32 -1.10 7.24
CA SER A 25 -6.09 -1.19 8.48
C SER A 25 -6.81 0.12 8.78
N ASP A 26 -6.10 1.24 8.66
CA ASP A 26 -6.67 2.58 8.85
C ASP A 26 -7.79 2.83 7.83
N LEU A 27 -7.54 2.56 6.54
CA LEU A 27 -8.55 2.74 5.50
C LEU A 27 -9.81 1.88 5.74
N ARG A 28 -9.67 0.65 6.24
CA ARG A 28 -10.80 -0.20 6.65
C ARG A 28 -11.58 0.36 7.83
N ALA A 29 -10.90 1.00 8.78
CA ALA A 29 -11.57 1.62 9.92
C ALA A 29 -12.42 2.84 9.49
N TYR A 30 -11.97 3.58 8.47
CA TYR A 30 -12.68 4.76 7.95
C TYR A 30 -13.72 4.45 6.87
N SER A 31 -13.51 3.38 6.08
CA SER A 31 -14.40 3.02 4.97
C SER A 31 -15.08 1.68 5.24
N ASN A 32 -16.38 1.74 5.55
CA ASN A 32 -17.17 0.60 6.04
C ASN A 32 -17.35 -0.57 5.04
N SER A 33 -16.85 -0.51 3.80
CA SER A 33 -16.99 -1.63 2.84
C SER A 33 -15.99 -1.67 1.66
N GLU A 34 -15.26 -0.60 1.36
CA GLU A 34 -14.46 -0.47 0.13
C GLU A 34 -12.95 -0.65 0.35
N ALA A 35 -12.51 -0.84 1.59
CA ALA A 35 -11.08 -0.88 1.86
C ALA A 35 -10.42 -2.22 1.45
N PRO A 36 -9.14 -2.18 1.00
CA PRO A 36 -8.39 -3.36 0.61
C PRO A 36 -8.26 -4.38 1.75
N SER A 37 -8.19 -5.66 1.39
CA SER A 37 -7.91 -6.77 2.33
C SER A 37 -6.62 -6.50 3.13
N PRO A 38 -6.57 -6.77 4.44
CA PRO A 38 -5.33 -6.63 5.22
C PRO A 38 -4.26 -7.65 4.81
N VAL A 39 -4.64 -8.73 4.12
CA VAL A 39 -3.72 -9.72 3.57
C VAL A 39 -3.38 -9.34 2.13
N PHE A 40 -2.09 -9.22 1.83
CA PHE A 40 -1.60 -8.91 0.48
C PHE A 40 -0.23 -9.49 0.21
N ARG A 41 0.02 -9.72 -1.08
CA ARG A 41 1.34 -10.03 -1.58
C ARG A 41 2.06 -8.73 -1.91
N MET A 42 3.35 -8.69 -1.61
CA MET A 42 4.23 -7.59 -1.99
C MET A 42 5.47 -8.23 -2.60
N ASP A 43 5.41 -8.39 -3.91
CA ASP A 43 6.48 -8.96 -4.73
C ASP A 43 7.66 -7.98 -4.86
N THR A 44 8.82 -8.50 -5.26
CA THR A 44 10.00 -7.70 -5.55
C THR A 44 10.15 -7.48 -7.06
N PRO A 45 10.63 -6.30 -7.48
CA PRO A 45 10.97 -5.13 -6.66
C PRO A 45 9.72 -4.38 -6.17
N ALA A 46 9.75 -3.89 -4.94
CA ALA A 46 8.68 -3.08 -4.37
C ALA A 46 8.77 -1.63 -4.89
N THR A 47 8.32 -1.40 -6.12
CA THR A 47 8.33 -0.05 -6.74
C THR A 47 7.34 0.88 -6.05
N MET A 48 7.55 2.19 -6.16
CA MET A 48 6.66 3.18 -5.54
C MET A 48 5.24 3.15 -6.09
N ASP A 49 5.06 2.83 -7.38
CA ASP A 49 3.73 2.71 -7.97
C ASP A 49 2.98 1.51 -7.37
N TYR A 50 3.67 0.38 -7.21
CA TYR A 50 3.12 -0.81 -6.57
C TYR A 50 2.79 -0.58 -5.09
N ILE A 51 3.64 0.15 -4.36
CA ILE A 51 3.36 0.53 -2.96
C ILE A 51 2.10 1.40 -2.86
N LYS A 52 1.92 2.40 -3.74
CA LYS A 52 0.74 3.28 -3.73
C LYS A 52 -0.56 2.50 -3.95
N GLU A 53 -0.56 1.62 -4.95
CA GLU A 53 -1.69 0.74 -5.22
C GLU A 53 -1.99 -0.14 -4.00
N LEU A 54 -0.96 -0.74 -3.41
CA LEU A 54 -1.13 -1.58 -2.24
C LEU A 54 -1.64 -0.80 -1.01
N CYS A 55 -1.31 0.48 -0.85
CA CYS A 55 -1.85 1.30 0.24
C CYS A 55 -3.31 1.73 0.03
N GLY A 56 -3.90 1.52 -1.15
CA GLY A 56 -5.24 2.02 -1.46
C GLY A 56 -5.31 3.54 -1.55
N LEU A 57 -4.20 4.20 -1.94
CA LEU A 57 -4.15 5.64 -2.18
C LEU A 57 -4.70 5.96 -3.59
N ASP A 58 -5.96 5.64 -3.82
CA ASP A 58 -6.69 5.90 -5.07
C ASP A 58 -7.61 7.14 -4.98
N ASN A 59 -7.50 7.91 -3.89
CA ASN A 59 -8.38 9.05 -3.59
C ASN A 59 -8.49 10.05 -4.75
N VAL A 60 -7.38 10.34 -5.44
CA VAL A 60 -7.37 11.22 -6.62
C VAL A 60 -8.13 10.57 -7.77
N GLU A 61 -7.87 9.30 -8.06
CA GLU A 61 -8.54 8.57 -9.13
C GLU A 61 -10.05 8.44 -8.86
N ARG A 62 -10.43 8.08 -7.63
CA ARG A 62 -11.81 8.00 -7.16
C ARG A 62 -12.51 9.35 -7.28
N TYR A 63 -11.83 10.44 -6.91
CA TYR A 63 -12.34 11.79 -7.07
C TYR A 63 -12.58 12.13 -8.55
N LEU A 64 -11.58 11.90 -9.42
CA LEU A 64 -11.70 12.15 -10.85
C LEU A 64 -12.83 11.32 -11.49
N ARG A 65 -12.94 10.03 -11.15
CA ARG A 65 -14.05 9.17 -11.58
C ARG A 65 -15.41 9.71 -11.12
N SER A 66 -15.50 10.23 -9.90
CA SER A 66 -16.72 10.84 -9.37
C SER A 66 -17.12 12.14 -10.08
N LEU A 67 -16.16 12.87 -10.66
CA LEU A 67 -16.44 14.05 -11.48
C LEU A 67 -16.97 13.62 -12.85
N ILE A 68 -16.35 12.61 -13.46
CA ILE A 68 -16.77 12.07 -14.77
C ILE A 68 -18.15 11.41 -14.68
N SER A 69 -18.47 10.71 -13.59
CA SER A 69 -19.80 10.10 -13.44
C SER A 69 -20.93 11.12 -13.22
N ARG A 70 -20.61 12.40 -13.02
CA ARG A 70 -21.56 13.50 -12.84
C ARG A 70 -21.80 14.32 -14.12
N SER A 71 -21.02 14.09 -15.18
CA SER A 71 -21.20 14.71 -16.51
C SER A 71 -22.05 13.84 -17.41
#